data_AF-A0A177EP17-F1
#
_entry.id   AF-A0A177EP17-F1
#
_cell.length_a   1.000
_cell.length_b   1.000
_cell.length_c   1.000
_cell.angle_alpha   90.00
_cell.angle_beta   90.00
_cell.angle_gamma   90.00
#
_symmetry.space_group_name_H-M   'P 1'
#
loop_
_entity.id
_entity.type
_entity.pdbx_description
1 polymer ?
#
loop_
_entity_poly.entity_id
_entity_poly.type
_entity_poly.pdbx_seq_one_letter_code
_entity_poly.pdbx_strand_id
1 'polypeptide(L)'
;MSTTDDHARALLTESLMFLPHAPIEAVYGVMARIVQLSSQILHIELPPSEFISLITLLNQRPSHFLVISIFRVLSVIHLNNEQIVALLACHHKQMPAGSVYSTTINWSFLETPIAVKSNFIRFIGNTVLYKRLPRSEDSDAKVNNYTSFDVVQVLFFLFDDENKSIRLKSYKYACAIVRRERSTWSVEEKKKYRTLMSQFGKECLHVLKNEHKLKKLNKQRVDITTRTVQSVIKIKIRLGQNIRKKQPRLQIFSVANKHIVKKAGLIKDLKLLRKNTIIYVKKEEKVALQLMNGNEKIKELKVV
;
A
#
# COMPACT_ATOMS: atom_id res chain seq x y z
N MET A 1 3.96 -21.69 -29.97
CA MET A 1 2.84 -21.52 -29.02
C MET A 1 3.02 -20.15 -28.38
N SER A 2 2.17 -19.16 -28.67
CA SER A 2 2.20 -17.92 -27.89
C SER A 2 1.55 -18.20 -26.55
N THR A 3 2.20 -17.77 -25.47
CA THR A 3 1.69 -17.99 -24.12
C THR A 3 0.46 -17.12 -23.90
N THR A 4 -0.39 -17.47 -22.93
CA THR A 4 -1.51 -16.64 -22.47
C THR A 4 -1.05 -15.21 -22.14
N ASP A 5 0.20 -15.05 -21.71
CA ASP A 5 0.85 -13.77 -21.44
C ASP A 5 1.12 -12.96 -22.71
N ASP A 6 1.49 -13.60 -23.83
CA ASP A 6 1.72 -12.90 -25.11
C ASP A 6 0.42 -12.35 -25.69
N HIS A 7 -0.67 -13.13 -25.60
CA HIS A 7 -1.98 -12.69 -26.04
C HIS A 7 -2.49 -11.54 -25.17
N ALA A 8 -2.33 -11.64 -23.86
CA ALA A 8 -2.80 -10.62 -22.93
C ALA A 8 -1.94 -9.32 -23.00
N ARG A 9 -0.65 -9.44 -23.33
CA ARG A 9 0.22 -8.31 -23.69
C ARG A 9 -0.25 -7.63 -24.99
N ALA A 10 -0.52 -8.39 -26.05
CA ALA A 10 -1.01 -7.85 -27.31
C ALA A 10 -2.35 -7.10 -27.14
N LEU A 11 -3.29 -7.69 -26.39
CA LEU A 11 -4.57 -7.06 -26.06
C LEU A 11 -4.39 -5.79 -25.22
N LEU A 12 -3.44 -5.78 -24.29
CA LEU A 12 -3.12 -4.59 -23.50
C LEU A 12 -2.58 -3.48 -24.41
N THR A 13 -1.60 -3.80 -25.25
CA THR A 13 -0.98 -2.87 -26.21
C THR A 13 -2.01 -2.25 -27.15
N GLU A 14 -2.84 -3.07 -27.79
CA GLU A 14 -3.90 -2.60 -28.68
C GLU A 14 -4.89 -1.68 -27.94
N SER A 15 -5.31 -2.10 -26.75
CA SER A 15 -6.23 -1.32 -25.93
C SER A 15 -5.63 0.03 -25.51
N LEU A 16 -4.34 0.09 -25.20
CA LEU A 16 -3.64 1.31 -24.78
C LEU A 16 -3.41 2.30 -25.93
N MET A 17 -3.09 1.80 -27.13
CA MET A 17 -2.92 2.63 -28.33
C MET A 17 -4.23 3.29 -28.79
N PHE A 18 -5.37 2.67 -28.49
CA PHE A 18 -6.69 3.21 -28.81
C PHE A 18 -7.13 4.37 -27.89
N LEU A 19 -6.65 4.41 -26.64
CA LEU A 19 -7.15 5.34 -25.62
C LEU A 19 -7.06 6.84 -25.96
N PRO A 20 -5.99 7.36 -26.60
CA PRO A 20 -5.89 8.79 -26.89
C PRO A 20 -6.97 9.31 -27.84
N HIS A 21 -7.49 8.43 -28.71
CA HIS A 21 -8.39 8.79 -29.80
C HIS A 21 -9.86 8.46 -29.48
N ALA A 22 -10.13 7.75 -28.38
CA ALA A 22 -11.45 7.25 -28.05
C ALA A 22 -12.34 8.31 -27.34
N PRO A 23 -13.67 8.26 -27.54
CA PRO A 23 -14.63 9.01 -26.74
C PRO A 23 -14.63 8.53 -25.28
N ILE A 24 -14.96 9.40 -24.33
CA ILE A 24 -14.76 9.15 -22.89
C ILE A 24 -15.55 7.93 -22.37
N GLU A 25 -16.72 7.68 -22.95
CA GLU A 25 -17.59 6.53 -22.65
C GLU A 25 -16.91 5.21 -23.04
N ALA A 26 -16.23 5.19 -24.20
CA ALA A 26 -15.48 4.03 -24.66
C ALA A 26 -14.20 3.82 -23.85
N VAL A 27 -13.52 4.91 -23.47
CA VAL A 27 -12.32 4.87 -22.61
C VAL A 27 -12.59 4.14 -21.30
N TYR A 28 -13.75 4.34 -20.68
CA TYR A 28 -14.11 3.68 -19.42
C TYR A 28 -14.21 2.15 -19.54
N GLY A 29 -14.89 1.67 -20.59
CA GLY A 29 -15.02 0.23 -20.85
C GLY A 29 -13.67 -0.42 -21.15
N VAL A 30 -12.83 0.24 -21.94
CA VAL A 30 -11.49 -0.24 -22.31
C VAL A 30 -10.57 -0.28 -21.08
N MET A 31 -10.53 0.79 -20.28
CA MET A 31 -9.71 0.82 -19.05
C MET A 31 -10.12 -0.23 -18.03
N ALA A 32 -11.42 -0.52 -17.88
CA ALA A 32 -11.88 -1.57 -16.97
C ALA A 32 -11.39 -2.96 -17.41
N ARG A 33 -11.46 -3.26 -18.71
CA ARG A 33 -10.94 -4.51 -19.30
C ARG A 33 -9.43 -4.63 -19.11
N ILE A 34 -8.69 -3.56 -19.37
CA ILE A 34 -7.24 -3.50 -19.15
C ILE A 34 -6.89 -3.80 -17.67
N VAL A 35 -7.60 -3.19 -16.71
CA VAL A 35 -7.36 -3.43 -15.28
C VAL A 35 -7.65 -4.89 -14.90
N GLN A 36 -8.68 -5.50 -15.48
CA GLN A 36 -8.98 -6.91 -15.28
C GLN A 36 -7.88 -7.82 -15.85
N LEU A 37 -7.46 -7.59 -17.09
CA LEU A 37 -6.41 -8.38 -17.75
C LEU A 37 -5.07 -8.27 -17.02
N SER A 38 -4.65 -7.05 -16.70
CA SER A 38 -3.40 -6.77 -15.98
C SER A 38 -3.36 -7.33 -14.56
N SER A 39 -4.51 -7.66 -13.95
CA SER A 39 -4.54 -8.35 -12.66
C SER A 39 -4.20 -9.85 -12.74
N GLN A 40 -4.19 -10.41 -13.95
CA GLN A 40 -4.01 -11.84 -14.21
C GLN A 40 -2.60 -12.18 -14.75
N ILE A 41 -1.83 -11.18 -15.18
CA ILE A 41 -0.54 -11.35 -15.86
C ILE A 41 0.58 -10.91 -14.91
N LEU A 42 1.63 -11.72 -14.76
CA LEU A 42 2.60 -11.49 -13.69
C LEU A 42 3.58 -10.34 -13.97
N HIS A 43 3.98 -10.08 -15.21
CA HIS A 43 4.92 -9.00 -15.55
C HIS A 43 4.75 -8.58 -17.02
N ILE A 44 4.23 -7.37 -17.25
CA ILE A 44 4.10 -6.79 -18.59
C ILE A 44 5.04 -5.60 -18.70
N GLU A 45 5.77 -5.51 -19.81
CA GLU A 45 6.54 -4.34 -20.19
C GLU A 45 5.69 -3.42 -21.06
N LEU A 46 5.90 -2.12 -20.94
CA LEU A 46 5.15 -1.11 -21.69
C LEU A 46 6.08 -0.39 -22.67
N PRO A 47 5.83 -0.47 -23.98
CA PRO A 47 6.57 0.30 -24.98
C PRO A 47 6.49 1.82 -24.74
N PRO A 48 7.52 2.59 -25.13
CA PRO A 48 7.55 4.04 -24.94
C PRO A 48 6.36 4.80 -25.57
N SER A 49 5.88 4.38 -26.74
CA SER A 49 4.74 5.00 -27.43
C SER A 49 3.42 4.83 -26.66
N GLU A 50 3.18 3.65 -26.11
CA GLU A 50 2.00 3.34 -25.29
C GLU A 50 2.06 4.09 -23.95
N PHE A 51 3.26 4.18 -23.37
CA PHE A 51 3.50 4.98 -22.19
C PHE A 51 3.18 6.47 -22.43
N ILE A 52 3.71 7.06 -23.51
CA ILE A 52 3.41 8.46 -23.88
C ILE A 52 1.91 8.67 -24.08
N SER A 53 1.21 7.70 -24.67
CA SER A 53 -0.24 7.73 -24.87
C SER A 53 -1.01 7.78 -23.54
N LEU A 54 -0.60 6.97 -22.55
CA LEU A 54 -1.16 6.99 -21.20
C LEU A 54 -0.92 8.31 -20.46
N ILE A 55 0.29 8.87 -20.58
CA ILE A 55 0.64 10.15 -19.96
C ILE A 55 -0.13 11.31 -20.59
N THR A 56 -0.24 11.32 -21.91
CA THR A 56 -1.01 12.32 -22.66
C THR A 56 -2.48 12.29 -22.23
N LEU A 57 -3.06 11.09 -22.07
CA LEU A 57 -4.43 10.92 -21.60
C LEU A 57 -4.64 11.44 -20.17
N LEU A 58 -3.68 11.18 -19.27
CA LEU A 58 -3.69 11.72 -17.91
C LEU A 58 -3.73 13.26 -17.94
N ASN A 59 -2.90 13.88 -18.79
CA ASN A 59 -2.76 15.34 -18.90
C ASN A 59 -3.94 16.03 -19.59
N GLN A 60 -4.56 15.40 -20.59
CA GLN A 60 -5.62 16.01 -21.39
C GLN A 60 -7.01 15.87 -20.79
N ARG A 61 -7.26 14.84 -19.95
CA ARG A 61 -8.62 14.51 -19.47
C ARG A 61 -8.63 14.06 -18.00
N PRO A 62 -8.49 14.98 -17.02
CA PRO A 62 -8.37 14.62 -15.62
C PRO A 62 -9.71 14.22 -15.00
N SER A 63 -10.22 13.02 -15.33
CA SER A 63 -11.30 12.39 -14.56
C SER A 63 -10.72 11.50 -13.46
N HIS A 64 -11.30 11.55 -12.26
CA HIS A 64 -10.83 10.75 -11.12
C HIS A 64 -10.82 9.25 -11.43
N PHE A 65 -11.83 8.76 -12.16
CA PHE A 65 -11.89 7.37 -12.59
C PHE A 65 -10.71 7.01 -13.50
N LEU A 66 -10.44 7.87 -14.50
CA LEU A 66 -9.40 7.61 -15.48
C LEU A 66 -8.03 7.55 -14.81
N VAL A 67 -7.76 8.49 -13.90
CA VAL A 67 -6.50 8.51 -13.16
C VAL A 67 -6.35 7.32 -12.21
N ILE A 68 -7.43 6.92 -11.51
CA ILE A 68 -7.41 5.69 -10.69
C ILE A 68 -7.10 4.48 -11.55
N SER A 69 -7.72 4.37 -12.72
CA SER A 69 -7.53 3.25 -13.64
C SER A 69 -6.11 3.22 -14.18
N ILE A 70 -5.57 4.36 -14.65
CA ILE A 70 -4.18 4.48 -15.11
C ILE A 70 -3.20 4.07 -14.00
N PHE A 71 -3.36 4.55 -12.77
CA PHE A 71 -2.48 4.13 -11.67
C PHE A 71 -2.58 2.64 -11.33
N ARG A 72 -3.76 2.02 -11.48
CA ARG A 72 -3.90 0.58 -11.27
C ARG A 72 -3.08 -0.19 -12.30
N VAL A 73 -3.19 0.20 -13.57
CA VAL A 73 -2.44 -0.38 -14.69
C VAL A 73 -0.94 -0.19 -14.50
N LEU A 74 -0.49 1.03 -14.23
CA LEU A 74 0.92 1.33 -13.98
C LEU A 74 1.49 0.64 -12.72
N SER A 75 0.64 0.23 -11.78
CA SER A 75 1.09 -0.45 -10.54
C SER A 75 1.39 -1.94 -10.71
N VAL A 76 1.02 -2.52 -11.86
CA VAL A 76 1.21 -3.93 -12.21
C VAL A 76 2.11 -4.13 -13.44
N ILE A 77 2.35 -3.08 -14.22
CA ILE A 77 3.29 -3.06 -15.34
C ILE A 77 4.73 -2.74 -14.85
N HIS A 78 5.72 -3.33 -15.50
CA HIS A 78 7.14 -3.03 -15.30
C HIS A 78 7.55 -1.79 -16.11
N LEU A 79 7.70 -0.64 -15.43
CA LEU A 79 8.13 0.62 -16.06
C LEU A 79 9.65 0.81 -15.96
N ASN A 80 10.34 1.16 -17.03
CA ASN A 80 11.78 1.47 -16.95
C ASN A 80 12.04 2.80 -16.19
N ASN A 81 13.30 3.11 -15.89
CA ASN A 81 13.64 4.31 -15.11
C ASN A 81 13.19 5.62 -15.78
N GLU A 82 13.27 5.71 -17.11
CA GLU A 82 12.84 6.90 -17.87
C GLU A 82 11.34 7.14 -17.76
N GLN A 83 10.53 6.08 -17.88
CA GLN A 83 9.07 6.13 -17.73
C GLN A 83 8.67 6.52 -16.30
N ILE A 84 9.40 6.01 -15.30
CA ILE A 84 9.17 6.38 -13.90
C ILE A 84 9.46 7.86 -13.68
N VAL A 85 10.61 8.34 -14.19
CA VAL A 85 11.02 9.74 -14.12
C VAL A 85 9.99 10.64 -14.83
N ALA A 86 9.52 10.25 -16.01
CA ALA A 86 8.50 11.00 -16.76
C ALA A 86 7.16 11.11 -16.01
N LEU A 87 6.66 10.00 -15.45
CA LEU A 87 5.44 10.01 -14.61
C LEU A 87 5.58 10.98 -13.43
N LEU A 88 6.70 10.89 -12.74
CA LEU A 88 6.95 11.69 -11.55
C LEU A 88 7.15 13.18 -11.90
N ALA A 89 7.79 13.48 -13.03
CA ALA A 89 7.93 14.83 -13.57
C ALA A 89 6.57 15.46 -13.93
N CYS A 90 5.64 14.69 -14.52
CA CYS A 90 4.27 15.15 -14.78
C CYS A 90 3.53 15.56 -13.50
N HIS A 91 3.93 15.02 -12.35
CA HIS A 91 3.34 15.32 -11.04
C HIS A 91 4.10 16.39 -10.24
N HIS A 92 5.25 16.90 -10.72
CA HIS A 92 6.19 17.67 -9.89
C HIS A 92 6.49 19.11 -10.32
N LYS A 93 5.95 19.61 -11.43
CA LYS A 93 6.26 20.99 -11.86
C LYS A 93 4.97 21.79 -12.08
N GLN A 94 4.63 22.82 -11.29
CA GLN A 94 5.43 23.78 -10.52
C GLN A 94 4.50 24.65 -9.61
N MET A 95 5.00 25.22 -8.50
CA MET A 95 4.74 26.65 -8.25
C MET A 95 5.68 27.40 -9.23
N PRO A 96 5.17 28.33 -10.06
CA PRO A 96 5.67 28.54 -11.43
C PRO A 96 6.97 29.34 -11.55
N ALA A 97 7.81 28.94 -12.50
CA ALA A 97 8.73 29.80 -13.23
C ALA A 97 8.94 29.22 -14.65
N GLY A 98 8.33 29.89 -15.64
CA GLY A 98 8.68 29.94 -17.07
C GLY A 98 8.78 28.62 -17.87
N SER A 99 7.79 28.36 -18.74
CA SER A 99 7.74 27.62 -20.04
C SER A 99 8.78 26.49 -20.33
N VAL A 100 8.46 25.31 -20.90
CA VAL A 100 7.83 25.03 -22.22
C VAL A 100 7.01 23.71 -22.18
N TYR A 101 6.35 23.39 -21.07
CA TYR A 101 5.28 22.38 -21.02
C TYR A 101 4.11 22.92 -20.21
N SER A 102 3.47 23.99 -20.71
CA SER A 102 2.43 24.75 -20.02
C SER A 102 1.02 24.14 -20.17
N THR A 103 0.91 22.82 -20.08
CA THR A 103 -0.35 22.12 -19.83
C THR A 103 -0.10 20.98 -18.84
N THR A 104 0.57 21.30 -17.73
CA THR A 104 0.66 20.40 -16.59
C THR A 104 -0.62 20.51 -15.79
N ILE A 105 -1.16 19.34 -15.43
CA ILE A 105 -2.32 19.23 -14.56
C ILE A 105 -2.04 19.99 -13.26
N ASN A 106 -2.74 21.11 -13.04
CA ASN A 106 -2.74 21.84 -11.78
C ASN A 106 -3.58 21.05 -10.76
N TRP A 107 -3.01 19.99 -10.21
CA TRP A 107 -3.63 19.28 -9.10
C TRP A 107 -3.11 19.87 -7.80
N SER A 108 -4.01 20.53 -7.06
CA SER A 108 -3.94 20.49 -5.61
C SER A 108 -4.04 19.01 -5.21
N PHE A 109 -2.90 18.32 -5.12
CA PHE A 109 -2.85 16.90 -4.77
C PHE A 109 -3.57 16.66 -3.42
N LEU A 110 -3.66 17.69 -2.58
CA LEU A 110 -4.40 17.76 -1.32
C LEU A 110 -5.93 17.74 -1.50
N GLU A 111 -6.49 18.29 -2.57
CA GLU A 111 -7.94 18.29 -2.86
C GLU A 111 -8.41 17.03 -3.61
N THR A 112 -7.47 16.20 -4.07
CA THR A 112 -7.83 14.98 -4.80
C THR A 112 -8.52 13.94 -3.89
N PRO A 113 -9.46 13.14 -4.43
CA PRO A 113 -10.12 12.08 -3.67
C PRO A 113 -9.13 11.09 -3.05
N ILE A 114 -9.45 10.59 -1.87
CA ILE A 114 -8.65 9.59 -1.12
C ILE A 114 -8.30 8.37 -2.01
N ALA A 115 -9.19 7.97 -2.91
CA ALA A 115 -8.96 6.86 -3.82
C ALA A 115 -7.80 7.13 -4.80
N VAL A 116 -7.70 8.34 -5.35
CA VAL A 116 -6.61 8.76 -6.23
C VAL A 116 -5.28 8.74 -5.47
N LYS A 117 -5.23 9.42 -4.32
CA LYS A 117 -4.07 9.44 -3.41
C LYS A 117 -3.60 8.03 -3.04
N SER A 118 -4.54 7.14 -2.71
CA SER A 118 -4.19 5.76 -2.33
C SER A 118 -3.61 4.94 -3.47
N ASN A 119 -4.04 5.15 -4.72
CA ASN A 119 -3.48 4.44 -5.88
C ASN A 119 -2.12 5.03 -6.28
N PHE A 120 -1.95 6.35 -6.22
CA PHE A 120 -0.66 7.01 -6.41
C PHE A 120 0.40 6.54 -5.40
N ILE A 121 0.07 6.51 -4.11
CA ILE A 121 0.98 6.00 -3.07
C ILE A 121 1.33 4.53 -3.33
N ARG A 122 0.36 3.72 -3.80
CA ARG A 122 0.63 2.32 -4.18
C ARG A 122 1.60 2.24 -5.35
N PHE A 123 1.40 3.06 -6.38
CA PHE A 123 2.32 3.19 -7.50
C PHE A 123 3.74 3.54 -7.01
N ILE A 124 3.93 4.61 -6.23
CA ILE A 124 5.24 4.94 -5.65
C ILE A 124 5.82 3.76 -4.86
N GLY A 125 4.99 3.11 -4.02
CA GLY A 125 5.42 1.99 -3.21
C GLY A 125 5.86 0.76 -4.01
N ASN A 126 5.22 0.47 -5.15
CA ASN A 126 5.54 -0.66 -6.00
C ASN A 126 6.69 -0.35 -6.97
N THR A 127 6.83 0.91 -7.36
CA THR A 127 7.77 1.32 -8.40
C THR A 127 9.08 1.81 -7.81
N VAL A 128 9.04 2.73 -6.85
CA VAL A 128 10.23 3.36 -6.27
C VAL A 128 10.87 2.50 -5.16
N LEU A 129 10.10 1.71 -4.42
CA LEU A 129 10.71 0.83 -3.40
C LEU A 129 11.31 -0.45 -3.97
N TYR A 130 10.92 -0.85 -5.18
CA TYR A 130 11.44 -2.06 -5.82
C TYR A 130 12.48 -1.74 -6.92
N LYS A 131 12.58 -0.49 -7.38
CA LYS A 131 13.59 -0.04 -8.33
C LYS A 131 14.47 1.06 -7.72
N ARG A 132 15.75 1.08 -8.12
CA ARG A 132 16.68 2.15 -7.75
C ARG A 132 16.51 3.29 -8.75
N LEU A 133 16.16 4.47 -8.26
CA LEU A 133 16.13 5.67 -9.11
C LEU A 133 17.55 6.14 -9.42
N PRO A 134 17.78 6.75 -10.59
CA PRO A 134 19.09 7.29 -10.96
C PRO A 134 19.57 8.33 -9.93
N ARG A 135 20.90 8.43 -9.75
CA ARG A 135 21.51 9.46 -8.89
C ARG A 135 21.57 10.78 -9.65
N SER A 136 21.58 11.88 -8.90
CA SER A 136 21.80 13.22 -9.46
C SER A 136 23.16 13.37 -10.15
N GLU A 137 24.16 12.58 -9.73
CA GLU A 137 25.54 12.63 -10.22
C GLU A 137 25.78 11.75 -11.46
N ASP A 138 24.87 10.83 -11.78
CA ASP A 138 25.03 9.86 -12.88
C ASP A 138 24.60 10.44 -14.25
N SER A 139 24.25 11.73 -14.33
CA SER A 139 23.68 12.32 -15.54
C SER A 139 24.60 13.34 -16.19
N ASP A 140 25.06 13.01 -17.39
CA ASP A 140 25.43 14.02 -18.37
C ASP A 140 24.27 15.03 -18.49
N ALA A 141 24.61 16.29 -18.23
CA ALA A 141 23.67 17.38 -18.11
C ALA A 141 22.81 17.51 -19.38
N LYS A 142 21.54 17.08 -19.33
CA LYS A 142 20.45 17.52 -20.23
C LYS A 142 19.05 16.97 -19.90
N VAL A 143 18.91 15.92 -19.11
CA VAL A 143 17.59 15.42 -18.70
C VAL A 143 17.32 15.85 -17.26
N ASN A 144 16.24 16.60 -17.03
CA ASN A 144 15.74 16.94 -15.70
C ASN A 144 15.37 15.63 -14.96
N ASN A 145 16.36 15.00 -14.34
CA ASN A 145 16.18 13.70 -13.73
C ASN A 145 15.47 13.85 -12.38
N TYR A 146 14.33 13.17 -12.28
CA TYR A 146 13.60 13.02 -11.04
C TYR A 146 14.37 12.09 -10.11
N THR A 147 14.81 12.58 -8.96
CA THR A 147 15.63 11.81 -8.03
C THR A 147 14.77 11.15 -6.95
N SER A 148 15.38 10.28 -6.16
CA SER A 148 14.71 9.73 -4.97
C SER A 148 14.36 10.80 -3.92
N PHE A 149 15.02 11.96 -3.93
CA PHE A 149 14.64 13.10 -3.10
C PHE A 149 13.32 13.73 -3.56
N ASP A 150 13.10 13.90 -4.86
CA ASP A 150 11.85 14.46 -5.39
C ASP A 150 10.64 13.59 -5.01
N VAL A 151 10.79 12.25 -5.05
CA VAL A 151 9.74 11.32 -4.57
C VAL A 151 9.42 11.58 -3.10
N VAL A 152 10.46 11.76 -2.27
CA VAL A 152 10.29 12.03 -0.84
C VAL A 152 9.58 13.35 -0.63
N GLN A 153 9.90 14.38 -1.41
CA GLN A 153 9.22 15.68 -1.37
C GLN A 153 7.72 15.54 -1.73
N VAL A 154 7.38 14.76 -2.76
CA VAL A 154 5.95 14.53 -3.10
C VAL A 154 5.22 13.77 -1.98
N LEU A 155 5.85 12.74 -1.42
CA LEU A 155 5.27 12.02 -0.28
C LEU A 155 5.15 12.90 0.97
N PHE A 156 6.00 13.91 1.10
CA PHE A 156 6.00 14.84 2.22
C PHE A 156 4.75 15.73 2.25
N PHE A 157 4.25 16.18 1.08
CA PHE A 157 2.99 16.92 1.02
C PHE A 157 1.80 16.13 1.59
N LEU A 158 1.88 14.79 1.55
CA LEU A 158 0.86 13.90 2.10
C LEU A 158 1.03 13.62 3.60
N PHE A 159 2.04 14.20 4.24
CA PHE A 159 2.27 14.02 5.68
C PHE A 159 1.25 14.76 6.53
N ASP A 160 0.52 15.72 5.97
CA ASP A 160 -0.54 16.45 6.68
C ASP A 160 -1.94 16.13 6.14
N ASP A 161 -2.06 15.06 5.35
CA ASP A 161 -3.35 14.64 4.82
C ASP A 161 -4.31 14.25 5.99
N GLU A 162 -5.55 14.74 5.91
CA GLU A 162 -6.61 14.43 6.87
C GLU A 162 -6.83 12.91 6.99
N ASN A 163 -6.65 12.18 5.90
CA ASN A 163 -6.79 10.74 5.90
C ASN A 163 -5.54 10.06 6.49
N LYS A 164 -5.70 9.59 7.73
CA LYS A 164 -4.70 8.79 8.46
C LYS A 164 -4.10 7.62 7.66
N SER A 165 -4.86 6.98 6.75
CA SER A 165 -4.32 5.86 5.95
C SER A 165 -3.33 6.34 4.89
N ILE A 166 -3.64 7.45 4.22
CA ILE A 166 -2.80 8.11 3.21
C ILE A 166 -1.52 8.57 3.88
N ARG A 167 -1.64 9.44 4.88
CA ARG A 167 -0.53 9.99 5.65
C ARG A 167 0.44 8.94 6.19
N LEU A 168 -0.07 7.87 6.82
CA LEU A 168 0.79 6.81 7.36
C LEU A 168 1.45 5.93 6.30
N LYS A 169 0.84 5.78 5.10
CA LYS A 169 1.48 5.06 4.00
C LYS A 169 2.57 5.93 3.36
N SER A 170 2.31 7.22 3.13
CA SER A 170 3.30 8.16 2.61
C SER A 170 4.51 8.25 3.53
N TYR A 171 4.29 8.43 4.83
CA TYR A 171 5.34 8.43 5.84
C TYR A 171 6.19 7.13 5.83
N LYS A 172 5.53 5.96 5.74
CA LYS A 172 6.22 4.67 5.66
C LYS A 172 7.16 4.61 4.46
N TYR A 173 6.70 5.03 3.28
CA TYR A 173 7.46 4.93 2.05
C TYR A 173 8.58 5.97 1.97
N ALA A 174 8.32 7.21 2.38
CA ALA A 174 9.35 8.23 2.49
C ALA A 174 10.49 7.77 3.42
N CYS A 175 10.17 7.23 4.61
CA CYS A 175 11.19 6.69 5.51
C CYS A 175 12.01 5.54 4.91
N ALA A 176 11.38 4.69 4.08
CA ALA A 176 12.07 3.59 3.44
C ALA A 176 13.05 4.09 2.36
N ILE A 177 12.63 5.05 1.53
CA ILE A 177 13.49 5.70 0.52
C ILE A 177 14.65 6.42 1.19
N VAL A 178 14.37 7.25 2.20
CA VAL A 178 15.40 7.98 2.96
C VAL A 178 16.42 7.02 3.57
N ARG A 179 15.99 5.89 4.15
CA ARG A 179 16.94 4.92 4.71
C ARG A 179 17.86 4.31 3.65
N ARG A 180 17.34 4.08 2.45
CA ARG A 180 18.05 3.38 1.37
C ARG A 180 18.97 4.32 0.56
N GLU A 181 18.52 5.53 0.27
CA GLU A 181 19.16 6.42 -0.73
C GLU A 181 19.73 7.71 -0.13
N ARG A 182 19.47 8.07 1.14
CA ARG A 182 19.91 9.37 1.67
C ARG A 182 21.42 9.57 1.62
N SER A 183 22.22 8.50 1.72
CA SER A 183 23.67 8.59 1.61
C SER A 183 24.11 9.06 0.22
N THR A 184 23.39 8.65 -0.82
CA THR A 184 23.68 8.97 -2.23
C THR A 184 23.04 10.28 -2.69
N TRP A 185 22.39 11.02 -1.80
CA TRP A 185 21.87 12.36 -2.10
C TRP A 185 22.98 13.40 -2.12
N SER A 186 22.85 14.39 -2.99
CA SER A 186 23.75 15.54 -3.03
C SER A 186 23.72 16.33 -1.71
N VAL A 187 24.70 17.20 -1.50
CA VAL A 187 24.76 18.08 -0.31
C VAL A 187 23.54 19.02 -0.28
N GLU A 188 23.11 19.50 -1.44
CA GLU A 188 21.96 20.39 -1.64
C GLU A 188 20.65 19.66 -1.31
N GLU A 189 20.46 18.43 -1.79
CA GLU A 189 19.29 17.61 -1.48
C GLU A 189 19.21 17.32 0.02
N LYS A 190 20.33 16.97 0.66
CA LYS A 190 20.42 16.79 2.11
C LYS A 190 20.08 18.06 2.87
N LYS A 191 20.48 19.24 2.37
CA LYS A 191 20.12 20.55 2.94
C LYS A 191 18.61 20.82 2.80
N LYS A 192 18.05 20.66 1.61
CA LYS A 192 16.60 20.81 1.34
C LYS A 192 15.75 19.88 2.22
N TYR A 193 16.14 18.61 2.35
CA TYR A 193 15.46 17.66 3.23
C TYR A 193 15.47 18.10 4.70
N ARG A 194 16.60 18.62 5.21
CA ARG A 194 16.68 19.16 6.58
C ARG A 194 15.72 20.33 6.77
N THR A 195 15.68 21.26 5.82
CA THR A 195 14.75 22.40 5.85
C THR A 195 13.30 21.94 5.86
N LEU A 196 12.91 21.03 4.96
CA LEU A 196 11.56 20.47 4.91
C LEU A 196 11.15 19.84 6.26
N MET A 197 11.99 18.97 6.81
CA MET A 197 11.71 18.29 8.08
C MET A 197 11.62 19.28 9.26
N SER A 198 12.37 20.38 9.21
CA SER A 198 12.28 21.45 10.21
C SER A 198 10.97 22.21 10.10
N GLN A 199 10.56 22.57 8.87
CA GLN A 199 9.33 23.33 8.61
C GLN A 199 8.07 22.56 9.00
N PHE A 200 8.04 21.25 8.80
CA PHE A 200 6.90 20.41 9.24
C PHE A 200 6.75 20.32 10.76
N GLY A 201 7.79 20.67 11.52
CA GLY A 201 7.73 20.73 12.98
C GLY A 201 7.99 19.38 13.66
N LYS A 202 8.72 19.43 14.77
CA LYS A 202 9.13 18.24 15.55
C LYS A 202 7.92 17.49 16.13
N GLU A 203 6.89 18.22 16.53
CA GLU A 203 5.68 17.68 17.15
C GLU A 203 4.85 16.87 16.14
N CYS A 204 4.56 17.43 14.97
CA CYS A 204 3.86 16.73 13.89
C CYS A 204 4.60 15.45 13.48
N LEU A 205 5.93 15.52 13.40
CA LEU A 205 6.79 14.36 13.12
C LEU A 205 6.74 13.31 14.23
N HIS A 206 6.64 13.73 15.48
CA HIS A 206 6.49 12.85 16.64
C HIS A 206 5.15 12.11 16.59
N VAL A 207 4.05 12.81 16.31
CA VAL A 207 2.72 12.22 16.12
C VAL A 207 2.76 11.14 15.03
N LEU A 208 3.29 11.46 13.84
CA LEU A 208 3.43 10.50 12.75
C LEU A 208 4.23 9.25 13.13
N LYS A 209 5.36 9.44 13.82
CA LYS A 209 6.19 8.35 14.32
C LYS A 209 5.41 7.45 15.26
N ASN A 210 4.67 8.02 16.21
CA ASN A 210 3.88 7.27 17.19
C ASN A 210 2.73 6.52 16.52
N GLU A 211 2.00 7.17 15.63
CA GLU A 211 0.93 6.53 14.85
C GLU A 211 1.46 5.36 14.01
N HIS A 212 2.63 5.52 13.39
CA HIS A 212 3.28 4.47 12.62
C HIS A 212 3.74 3.30 13.50
N LYS A 213 4.35 3.58 14.65
CA LYS A 213 4.74 2.57 15.65
C LYS A 213 3.52 1.79 16.15
N LEU A 214 2.44 2.49 16.53
CA LEU A 214 1.20 1.88 16.98
C LEU A 214 0.57 1.00 15.89
N LYS A 215 0.59 1.43 14.63
CA LYS A 215 0.13 0.62 13.48
C LYS A 215 0.93 -0.67 13.32
N LYS A 216 2.25 -0.66 13.58
CA LYS A 216 3.08 -1.87 13.58
C LYS A 216 2.71 -2.80 14.73
N LEU A 217 2.59 -2.27 15.94
CA LEU A 217 2.17 -3.04 17.12
C LEU A 217 0.81 -3.71 16.89
N ASN A 218 -0.17 -2.97 16.36
CA ASN A 218 -1.50 -3.50 16.04
C ASN A 218 -1.50 -4.61 14.97
N LYS A 219 -0.45 -4.73 14.13
CA LYS A 219 -0.32 -5.86 13.19
C LYS A 219 0.13 -7.15 13.89
N GLN A 220 0.78 -7.05 15.04
CA GLN A 220 1.26 -8.16 15.85
C GLN A 220 0.32 -8.48 17.02
N ARG A 221 -0.55 -7.54 17.38
CA ARG A 221 -1.47 -7.65 18.51
C ARG A 221 -2.55 -8.72 18.31
N VAL A 222 -2.90 -9.38 19.42
CA VAL A 222 -4.08 -10.22 19.56
C VAL A 222 -4.95 -9.61 20.66
N ASP A 223 -6.15 -9.20 20.30
CA ASP A 223 -7.15 -8.72 21.24
C ASP A 223 -8.16 -9.81 21.54
N ILE A 224 -8.38 -10.08 22.83
CA ILE A 224 -9.40 -11.01 23.29
C ILE A 224 -10.30 -10.23 24.24
N THR A 225 -11.58 -10.12 23.89
CA THR A 225 -12.59 -9.51 24.76
C THR A 225 -13.61 -10.55 25.17
N THR A 226 -13.90 -10.62 26.46
CA THR A 226 -14.91 -11.51 27.02
C THR A 226 -16.12 -10.69 27.45
N ARG A 227 -17.32 -11.20 27.20
CA ARG A 227 -18.57 -10.63 27.69
C ARG A 227 -19.49 -11.75 28.12
N THR A 228 -19.98 -11.67 29.33
CA THR A 228 -20.91 -12.63 29.90
C THR A 228 -22.34 -12.23 29.55
N VAL A 229 -23.13 -13.14 28.99
CA VAL A 229 -24.54 -12.95 28.64
C VAL A 229 -25.32 -14.17 29.11
N GLN A 230 -26.21 -14.00 30.09
CA GLN A 230 -27.01 -15.08 30.68
C GLN A 230 -26.14 -16.28 31.13
N SER A 231 -26.33 -17.46 30.54
CA SER A 231 -25.59 -18.71 30.83
C SER A 231 -24.34 -18.90 29.98
N VAL A 232 -23.95 -17.93 29.15
CA VAL A 232 -22.86 -18.07 28.16
C VAL A 232 -21.84 -16.93 28.28
N ILE A 233 -20.57 -17.27 28.10
CA ILE A 233 -19.45 -16.34 27.99
C ILE A 233 -19.10 -16.22 26.50
N LYS A 234 -19.31 -15.02 25.94
CA LYS A 234 -18.94 -14.66 24.57
C LYS A 234 -17.51 -14.15 24.54
N ILE A 235 -16.65 -14.79 23.76
CA ILE A 235 -15.23 -14.48 23.64
C ILE A 235 -14.95 -14.05 22.21
N LYS A 236 -14.58 -12.79 22.02
CA LYS A 236 -14.24 -12.20 20.73
C LYS A 236 -12.73 -12.06 20.61
N ILE A 237 -12.16 -12.76 19.63
CA ILE A 237 -10.73 -12.75 19.31
C ILE A 237 -10.53 -11.94 18.02
N ARG A 238 -9.71 -10.90 18.08
CA ARG A 238 -9.29 -10.09 16.94
C ARG A 238 -7.79 -10.25 16.71
N LEU A 239 -7.44 -10.67 15.50
CA LEU A 239 -6.05 -10.97 15.13
C LEU A 239 -5.43 -9.87 14.29
N GLY A 240 -4.23 -9.45 14.67
CA GLY A 240 -3.36 -8.60 13.87
C GLY A 240 -3.00 -9.23 12.52
N GLN A 241 -2.69 -8.38 11.53
CA GLN A 241 -2.41 -8.83 10.16
C GLN A 241 -1.27 -9.84 10.06
N ASN A 242 -0.20 -9.68 10.83
CA ASN A 242 0.96 -10.57 10.77
C ASN A 242 0.67 -11.92 11.41
N ILE A 243 -0.14 -11.95 12.48
CA ILE A 243 -0.59 -13.19 13.10
C ILE A 243 -1.46 -13.97 12.11
N ARG A 244 -2.39 -13.31 11.40
CA ARG A 244 -3.25 -13.96 10.38
C ARG A 244 -2.47 -14.66 9.27
N LYS A 245 -1.38 -14.06 8.79
CA LYS A 245 -0.56 -14.64 7.70
C LYS A 245 0.08 -15.98 8.08
N LYS A 246 0.31 -16.20 9.38
CA LYS A 246 0.95 -17.41 9.91
C LYS A 246 -0.06 -18.52 10.26
N GLN A 247 -1.32 -18.39 9.82
CA GLN A 247 -2.39 -19.38 10.03
C GLN A 247 -2.62 -19.76 11.51
N PRO A 248 -3.06 -18.80 12.33
CA PRO A 248 -3.23 -19.00 13.76
C PRO A 248 -4.37 -19.99 14.03
N ARG A 249 -4.16 -20.84 15.05
CA ARG A 249 -5.06 -21.91 15.44
C ARG A 249 -5.48 -21.71 16.88
N LEU A 250 -6.70 -22.12 17.21
CA LEU A 250 -7.17 -22.13 18.58
C LEU A 250 -7.25 -23.57 19.09
N GLN A 251 -6.76 -23.78 20.31
CA GLN A 251 -6.91 -25.02 21.05
C GLN A 251 -7.77 -24.76 22.29
N ILE A 252 -8.71 -25.66 22.55
CA ILE A 252 -9.64 -25.57 23.68
C ILE A 252 -9.39 -26.77 24.59
N PHE A 253 -9.19 -26.52 25.87
CA PHE A 253 -8.92 -27.53 26.89
C PHE A 253 -9.98 -27.42 27.98
N SER A 254 -10.35 -28.54 28.59
CA SER A 254 -11.10 -28.53 29.84
C SER A 254 -10.15 -28.31 31.02
N VAL A 255 -10.58 -27.51 31.99
CA VAL A 255 -9.85 -27.31 33.25
C VAL A 255 -10.47 -28.20 34.31
N ALA A 256 -9.70 -29.15 34.83
CA ALA A 256 -10.10 -30.00 35.94
C ALA A 256 -9.05 -29.90 37.06
N ASN A 257 -9.49 -29.67 38.31
CA ASN A 257 -8.63 -29.62 39.50
C ASN A 257 -7.35 -28.77 39.33
N LYS A 258 -7.49 -27.53 38.82
CA LYS A 258 -6.39 -26.57 38.52
C LYS A 258 -5.38 -27.01 37.46
N HIS A 259 -5.46 -28.24 36.95
CA HIS A 259 -4.63 -28.74 35.85
C HIS A 259 -5.35 -28.61 34.50
N ILE A 260 -4.59 -28.26 33.46
CA ILE A 260 -5.07 -28.24 32.07
C ILE A 260 -4.91 -29.66 31.54
N VAL A 261 -6.00 -30.42 31.49
CA VAL A 261 -5.99 -31.78 30.96
C VAL A 261 -6.41 -31.73 29.50
N LYS A 262 -5.59 -32.28 28.60
CA LYS A 262 -5.97 -32.47 27.20
C LYS A 262 -7.15 -33.43 27.17
N LYS A 263 -8.36 -32.90 26.98
CA LYS A 263 -9.57 -33.72 26.97
C LYS A 263 -9.54 -34.62 25.74
N ALA A 264 -9.34 -35.93 25.94
CA ALA A 264 -9.57 -36.92 24.90
C ALA A 264 -11.03 -36.79 24.42
N GLY A 265 -11.24 -36.67 23.11
CA GLY A 265 -12.58 -36.50 22.51
C GLY A 265 -13.12 -35.06 22.42
N LEU A 266 -12.41 -34.04 22.91
CA LEU A 266 -12.74 -32.61 22.69
C LEU A 266 -11.63 -31.89 21.93
N ILE A 267 -10.90 -32.64 21.10
CA ILE A 267 -10.15 -32.09 19.98
C ILE A 267 -11.20 -31.67 18.93
N LYS A 268 -11.93 -30.58 19.20
CA LYS A 268 -12.52 -29.79 18.11
C LYS A 268 -11.35 -29.09 17.45
N ASP A 269 -10.69 -29.83 16.57
CA ASP A 269 -9.43 -29.47 15.92
C ASP A 269 -9.38 -28.00 15.49
N LEU A 270 -8.35 -27.32 15.99
CA LEU A 270 -7.52 -26.35 15.26
C LEU A 270 -8.27 -25.47 14.26
N LYS A 271 -9.38 -24.84 14.67
CA LYS A 271 -10.13 -23.97 13.76
C LYS A 271 -9.23 -22.80 13.34
N LEU A 272 -8.97 -22.69 12.04
CA LEU A 272 -8.22 -21.58 11.47
C LEU A 272 -8.96 -20.28 11.77
N LEU A 273 -8.33 -19.40 12.53
CA LEU A 273 -8.97 -18.19 13.01
C LEU A 273 -9.02 -17.13 11.91
N ARG A 274 -10.23 -16.66 11.62
CA ARG A 274 -10.45 -15.46 10.78
C ARG A 274 -10.15 -14.20 11.59
N LYS A 275 -10.05 -13.06 10.90
CA LYS A 275 -9.70 -11.74 11.50
C LYS A 275 -10.46 -11.42 12.78
N ASN A 276 -11.75 -11.70 12.79
CA ASN A 276 -12.62 -11.59 13.96
C ASN A 276 -13.26 -12.97 14.16
N THR A 277 -12.91 -13.67 15.22
CA THR A 277 -13.53 -14.94 15.60
C THR A 277 -14.29 -14.75 16.90
N ILE A 278 -15.50 -15.30 16.97
CA ILE A 278 -16.35 -15.25 18.16
C ILE A 278 -16.60 -16.69 18.60
N ILE A 279 -16.46 -16.93 19.90
CA ILE A 279 -16.62 -18.23 20.55
C ILE A 279 -17.61 -18.04 21.69
N TYR A 280 -18.43 -19.06 21.91
CA TYR A 280 -19.39 -19.11 22.98
C TYR A 280 -19.04 -20.31 23.85
N VAL A 281 -18.91 -20.07 25.16
CA VAL A 281 -18.60 -21.07 26.17
C VAL A 281 -19.70 -21.02 27.21
N LYS A 282 -20.27 -22.16 27.61
CA LYS A 282 -21.25 -22.18 28.71
C LYS A 282 -20.55 -21.83 30.02
N LYS A 283 -21.18 -21.04 30.89
CA LYS A 283 -20.59 -20.62 32.18
C LYS A 283 -20.13 -21.78 33.05
N GLU A 284 -20.85 -22.90 33.00
CA GLU A 284 -20.54 -24.10 33.78
C GLU A 284 -19.30 -24.85 33.26
N GLU A 285 -18.89 -24.60 32.01
CA GLU A 285 -17.73 -25.22 31.40
C GLU A 285 -16.45 -24.45 31.75
N LYS A 286 -15.69 -24.98 32.72
CA LYS A 286 -14.33 -24.50 33.01
C LYS A 286 -13.39 -24.88 31.86
N VAL A 287 -12.99 -23.91 31.05
CA VAL A 287 -12.16 -24.13 29.85
C VAL A 287 -10.95 -23.21 29.80
N ALA A 288 -9.86 -23.71 29.22
CA ALA A 288 -8.70 -22.94 28.85
C ALA A 288 -8.61 -22.85 27.32
N LEU A 289 -8.49 -21.63 26.80
CA LEU A 289 -8.28 -21.35 25.39
C LEU A 289 -6.81 -21.00 25.17
N GLN A 290 -6.12 -21.74 24.33
CA GLN A 290 -4.76 -21.41 23.90
C GLN A 290 -4.77 -21.00 22.43
N LEU A 291 -4.28 -19.79 22.18
CA LEU A 291 -4.06 -19.28 20.83
C LEU A 291 -2.64 -19.65 20.39
N MET A 292 -2.56 -20.41 19.32
CA MET A 292 -1.32 -20.91 18.73
C MET A 292 -1.03 -20.24 17.39
N ASN A 293 0.26 -20.06 17.07
CA ASN A 293 0.74 -19.66 15.75
C ASN A 293 1.80 -20.64 15.26
N GLY A 294 1.42 -21.55 14.37
CA GLY A 294 2.21 -22.78 14.20
C GLY A 294 2.31 -23.51 15.54
N ASN A 295 3.52 -23.73 16.03
CA ASN A 295 3.79 -24.42 17.30
C ASN A 295 3.99 -23.47 18.50
N GLU A 296 4.04 -22.16 18.27
CA GLU A 296 4.24 -21.18 19.33
C GLU A 296 2.92 -20.77 19.97
N LYS A 297 2.87 -20.80 21.31
CA LYS A 297 1.75 -20.30 22.09
C LYS A 297 1.83 -18.78 22.20
N ILE A 298 0.85 -18.08 21.64
CA ILE A 298 0.78 -16.61 21.66
C ILE A 298 0.09 -16.12 22.93
N LYS A 299 -0.98 -16.79 23.35
CA LYS A 299 -1.82 -16.33 24.47
C LYS A 299 -2.64 -17.47 25.05
N GLU A 300 -2.90 -17.40 26.35
CA GLU A 300 -3.84 -18.29 27.04
C GLU A 300 -4.92 -17.45 27.73
N LEU A 301 -6.15 -17.94 27.70
CA LEU A 301 -7.26 -17.41 28.48
C LEU A 301 -7.89 -18.56 29.25
N LYS A 302 -7.98 -18.43 30.57
CA LYS A 302 -8.77 -19.32 31.42
C LYS A 302 -10.14 -18.70 31.63
N VAL A 303 -11.18 -19.47 31.37
CA VAL A 303 -12.58 -19.13 31.60
C VAL A 303 -13.03 -20.02 32.76
N VAL A 304 -13.21 -19.42 33.93
CA VAL A 304 -13.57 -20.09 35.20
C VAL A 304 -14.98 -19.70 35.59
#